data_AF-A0A4P7RRE0-F1
#
_entry.id   AF-A0A4P7RRE0-F1
#
_cell.length_a   1.000
_cell.length_b   1.000
_cell.length_c   1.000
_cell.angle_alpha   90.00
_cell.angle_beta   90.00
_cell.angle_gamma   90.00
#
_symmetry.space_group_name_H-M   'P 1'
#
loop_
_entity.id
_entity.type
_entity.pdbx_description
1 polymer ?
#
loop_
_entity_poly.entity_id
_entity_poly.type
_entity_poly.pdbx_seq_one_letter_code
_entity_poly.pdbx_strand_id
1 'polypeptide(L)'
;MSERLTVDVTIPPELAGGQVRAYLEELGFDVAHTSAPDVWALTEPASGTDCIDYMTVRTLFGSDDAADDVLVDLPQDLYASRLDHDRIDHERLRAITQARAGGMGSLLYALQLPIITARDGSLSAAVQDARSDLAGIVDDDDEHPFDQHAVHVVRYGEATHRRLRFPSFVLRLNQDPELLDDIRRGPIDVDEIVFASGSSILSSVLIPASHLGPLLAARSPWVWAFQANRVSGAVIFTLGKDISGRSSIPFEAHQVLPRSPVAGLPQRQEPPPPEAWGVAVAWWVAQMNTTLGHLLNPCLFADAEGGYLPYEQQNRLMEFADLLQRVTSTLLSLHDDYAAGVLMWSAMDLIESSWLPWDLTALCKPSIAVKALQQVRDHMPADVQSVLLPYAAYGAEALTEVGDGFFIKNYRKSEKVILRLPGGAEKSLSLDVAVSQLMRARRNTTHGFDKPDAVRDRLFAQHDGRRPETLMYLPLLYLMYIMSDPEDLRRRLLRRYTRRPATQ
;
A
#
# COMPACT_ATOMS: atom_id res chain seq x y z
N MET A 1 23.30 -23.83 2.47
CA MET A 1 22.31 -23.73 1.39
C MET A 1 20.95 -23.88 2.04
N SER A 2 20.06 -22.89 1.92
CA SER A 2 18.69 -23.03 2.43
C SER A 2 18.00 -24.16 1.66
N GLU A 3 17.30 -25.03 2.37
CA GLU A 3 16.44 -26.05 1.76
C GLU A 3 15.32 -25.36 0.98
N ARG A 4 15.08 -25.80 -0.27
CA ARG A 4 14.03 -25.22 -1.12
C ARG A 4 12.68 -25.71 -0.63
N LEU A 5 11.71 -24.81 -0.50
CA LEU A 5 10.38 -25.19 -0.07
C LEU A 5 9.64 -25.89 -1.21
N THR A 6 8.88 -26.92 -0.86
CA THR A 6 8.02 -27.66 -1.77
C THR A 6 6.61 -27.70 -1.21
N VAL A 7 5.60 -27.60 -2.07
CA VAL A 7 4.18 -27.73 -1.70
C VAL A 7 3.44 -28.56 -2.74
N ASP A 8 2.52 -29.39 -2.28
CA ASP A 8 1.65 -30.18 -3.12
C ASP A 8 0.37 -29.39 -3.44
N VAL A 9 0.07 -29.25 -4.72
CA VAL A 9 -1.15 -28.59 -5.21
C VAL A 9 -2.00 -29.57 -6.01
N THR A 10 -3.30 -29.60 -5.71
CA THR A 10 -4.27 -30.38 -6.48
C THR A 10 -4.76 -29.56 -7.67
N ILE A 11 -4.37 -29.95 -8.88
CA ILE A 11 -4.77 -29.35 -10.15
C ILE A 11 -5.10 -30.48 -11.14
N PRO A 12 -6.37 -30.59 -11.56
CA PRO A 12 -6.81 -31.57 -12.53
C PRO A 12 -6.03 -31.50 -13.86
N PRO A 13 -5.63 -32.65 -14.44
CA PRO A 13 -4.79 -32.71 -15.63
C PRO A 13 -5.45 -32.12 -16.88
N GLU A 14 -6.78 -31.98 -16.90
CA GLU A 14 -7.55 -31.42 -18.03
C GLU A 14 -7.36 -29.91 -18.21
N LEU A 15 -6.81 -29.22 -17.20
CA LEU A 15 -6.56 -27.79 -17.26
C LEU A 15 -5.41 -27.45 -18.20
N ALA A 16 -5.39 -26.20 -18.67
CA ALA A 16 -4.40 -25.70 -19.64
C ALA A 16 -4.25 -26.61 -20.89
N GLY A 17 -5.35 -27.19 -21.37
CA GLY A 17 -5.35 -28.06 -22.54
C GLY A 17 -4.53 -29.34 -22.36
N GLY A 18 -4.41 -29.85 -21.13
CA GLY A 18 -3.57 -31.01 -20.82
C GLY A 18 -2.11 -30.67 -20.46
N GLN A 19 -1.74 -29.39 -20.48
CA GLN A 19 -0.37 -28.91 -20.27
C GLN A 19 -0.16 -28.24 -18.90
N VAL A 20 -0.78 -28.79 -17.85
CA VAL A 20 -0.69 -28.25 -16.49
C VAL A 20 0.75 -28.04 -16.04
N ARG A 21 1.65 -28.97 -16.37
CA ARG A 21 3.08 -28.84 -16.07
C ARG A 21 3.68 -27.55 -16.67
N ALA A 22 3.47 -27.32 -17.96
CA ALA A 22 4.01 -26.15 -18.65
C ALA A 22 3.42 -24.86 -18.08
N TYR A 23 2.12 -24.84 -17.78
CA TYR A 23 1.48 -23.70 -17.12
C TYR A 23 2.12 -23.39 -15.75
N LEU A 24 2.40 -24.40 -14.93
CA LEU A 24 3.02 -24.24 -13.62
C LEU A 24 4.52 -23.84 -13.72
N GLU A 25 5.23 -24.36 -14.72
CA GLU A 25 6.61 -23.95 -15.05
C GLU A 25 6.65 -22.50 -15.55
N GLU A 26 5.65 -22.04 -16.32
CA GLU A 26 5.49 -20.64 -16.74
C GLU A 26 5.18 -19.70 -15.56
N LEU A 27 4.56 -20.22 -14.48
CA LEU A 27 4.48 -19.46 -13.23
C LEU A 27 5.85 -19.31 -12.57
N GLY A 28 6.89 -20.04 -13.01
CA GLY A 28 8.26 -19.99 -12.52
C GLY A 28 8.51 -20.86 -11.30
N PHE A 29 7.93 -22.07 -11.28
CA PHE A 29 8.22 -23.10 -10.29
C PHE A 29 8.92 -24.29 -10.95
N ASP A 30 9.72 -25.01 -10.17
CA ASP A 30 10.15 -26.36 -10.54
C ASP A 30 8.99 -27.31 -10.27
N VAL A 31 8.52 -28.02 -11.29
CA VAL A 31 7.29 -28.83 -11.21
C VAL A 31 7.61 -30.31 -11.34
N ALA A 32 7.15 -31.10 -10.37
CA ALA A 32 7.19 -32.55 -10.42
C ALA A 32 5.78 -33.13 -10.25
N HIS A 33 5.53 -34.26 -10.92
CA HIS A 33 4.29 -35.01 -10.73
C HIS A 33 4.44 -35.92 -9.50
N THR A 34 3.42 -35.96 -8.64
CA THR A 34 3.42 -36.85 -7.46
C THR A 34 2.89 -38.24 -7.80
N SER A 35 2.67 -39.11 -6.82
CA SER A 35 2.02 -40.41 -7.07
C SER A 35 0.54 -40.30 -7.45
N ALA A 36 -0.12 -39.17 -7.15
CA ALA A 36 -1.53 -38.94 -7.48
C ALA A 36 -1.66 -38.18 -8.82
N PRO A 37 -2.61 -38.55 -9.69
CA PRO A 37 -2.71 -38.05 -11.07
C PRO A 37 -2.97 -36.54 -11.15
N ASP A 38 -3.64 -35.98 -10.16
CA ASP A 38 -4.09 -34.59 -10.04
C ASP A 38 -3.25 -33.76 -9.06
N VAL A 39 -2.19 -34.33 -8.48
CA VAL A 39 -1.37 -33.62 -7.49
C VAL A 39 0.03 -33.36 -8.04
N TRP A 40 0.41 -32.08 -8.00
CA TRP A 40 1.68 -31.55 -8.51
C TRP A 40 2.50 -31.00 -7.35
N ALA A 41 3.76 -31.38 -7.28
CA ALA A 41 4.72 -30.80 -6.33
C ALA A 41 5.36 -29.57 -6.97
N LEU A 42 5.12 -28.40 -6.37
CA LEU A 42 5.74 -27.13 -6.75
C LEU A 42 6.92 -26.87 -5.83
N THR A 43 8.12 -26.69 -6.40
CA THR A 43 9.32 -26.34 -5.64
C THR A 43 9.78 -24.93 -6.00
N GLU A 44 10.26 -24.18 -5.00
CA GLU A 44 10.91 -22.89 -5.25
C GLU A 44 12.08 -23.05 -6.25
N PRO A 45 12.21 -22.13 -7.23
CA PRO A 45 13.34 -22.17 -8.16
C PRO A 45 14.67 -22.06 -7.40
N ALA A 46 15.72 -22.70 -7.94
CA ALA A 46 17.05 -22.59 -7.36
C ALA A 46 17.53 -21.13 -7.35
N SER A 47 18.06 -20.67 -6.22
CA SER A 47 18.50 -19.29 -6.05
C SER A 47 19.55 -18.90 -7.12
N GLY A 48 19.24 -17.89 -7.93
CA GLY A 48 20.19 -17.28 -8.87
C GLY A 48 19.95 -17.54 -10.37
N THR A 49 19.02 -18.41 -10.76
CA THR A 49 18.82 -18.71 -12.19
C THR A 49 17.55 -18.15 -12.85
N ASP A 50 16.52 -17.74 -12.10
CA ASP A 50 15.36 -17.02 -12.64
C ASP A 50 14.66 -16.28 -11.49
N CYS A 51 15.15 -15.09 -11.12
CA CYS A 51 14.43 -14.24 -10.18
C CYS A 51 13.24 -13.65 -10.93
N ILE A 52 12.02 -14.08 -10.57
CA ILE A 52 10.81 -13.52 -11.16
C ILE A 52 10.67 -12.09 -10.69
N ASP A 53 10.73 -11.17 -11.64
CA ASP A 53 10.49 -9.76 -11.38
C ASP A 53 8.98 -9.51 -11.35
N TYR A 54 8.42 -9.43 -10.15
CA TYR A 54 7.01 -9.11 -9.95
C TYR A 54 6.69 -7.65 -10.22
N MET A 55 7.62 -6.77 -9.85
CA MET A 55 7.50 -5.33 -10.01
C MET A 55 8.89 -4.76 -10.33
N THR A 56 8.98 -4.00 -11.41
CA THR A 56 10.21 -3.35 -11.85
C THR A 56 9.98 -1.88 -12.05
N VAL A 57 11.07 -1.11 -12.06
CA VAL A 57 11.03 0.30 -12.40
C VAL A 57 12.23 0.68 -13.23
N ARG A 58 11.98 1.53 -14.22
CA ARG A 58 13.02 2.17 -15.03
C ARG A 58 12.79 3.67 -15.06
N THR A 59 13.82 4.43 -14.72
CA THR A 59 13.82 5.88 -14.87
C THR A 59 14.14 6.23 -16.32
N LEU A 60 13.37 7.13 -16.92
CA LEU A 60 13.64 7.68 -18.24
C LEU A 60 14.53 8.92 -18.08
N PHE A 61 15.70 8.90 -18.71
CA PHE A 61 16.63 10.03 -18.71
C PHE A 61 16.55 10.75 -20.07
N GLY A 62 16.58 12.09 -20.08
CA GLY A 62 16.79 12.89 -21.30
C GLY A 62 15.91 12.54 -22.53
N SER A 63 16.40 12.87 -23.72
CA SER A 63 15.81 12.54 -25.02
C SER A 63 16.23 11.13 -25.48
N ASP A 64 16.06 10.13 -24.63
CA ASP A 64 16.43 8.76 -24.98
C ASP A 64 15.45 8.16 -25.99
N ASP A 65 15.93 7.82 -27.18
CA ASP A 65 15.25 6.95 -28.16
C ASP A 65 14.90 5.56 -27.56
N ALA A 66 15.52 5.20 -26.43
CA ALA A 66 15.23 3.99 -25.66
C ALA A 66 13.96 4.06 -24.80
N ALA A 67 13.23 5.18 -24.80
CA ALA A 67 11.96 5.32 -24.10
C ALA A 67 10.85 4.44 -24.71
N ASP A 68 10.89 4.22 -26.03
CA ASP A 68 9.89 3.43 -26.75
C ASP A 68 9.91 1.97 -26.27
N ASP A 69 11.07 1.31 -26.20
CA ASP A 69 11.19 -0.09 -25.77
C ASP A 69 10.66 -0.37 -24.35
N VAL A 70 10.65 0.65 -23.48
CA VAL A 70 10.21 0.51 -22.08
C VAL A 70 8.71 0.69 -21.95
N LEU A 71 8.14 1.57 -22.77
CA LEU A 71 6.75 2.00 -22.73
C LEU A 71 5.81 1.16 -23.62
N VAL A 72 6.35 0.45 -24.62
CA VAL A 72 5.57 -0.38 -25.57
C VAL A 72 4.71 -1.45 -24.87
N ASP A 73 5.09 -1.91 -23.68
CA ASP A 73 4.40 -2.99 -22.96
C ASP A 73 3.52 -2.50 -21.79
N LEU A 74 3.03 -1.26 -21.83
CA LEU A 74 2.03 -0.76 -20.87
C LEU A 74 0.66 -0.64 -21.54
N PRO A 75 -0.10 -1.75 -21.64
CA PRO A 75 -1.35 -1.76 -22.39
C PRO A 75 -2.37 -0.78 -21.82
N GLN A 76 -3.12 -0.17 -22.73
CA GLN A 76 -4.23 0.71 -22.42
C GLN A 76 -5.35 -0.08 -21.73
N ASP A 77 -6.00 0.56 -20.76
CA ASP A 77 -7.20 -0.01 -20.16
C ASP A 77 -8.32 -0.16 -21.21
N LEU A 78 -8.95 -1.34 -21.26
CA LEU A 78 -10.05 -1.61 -22.21
C LEU A 78 -11.21 -0.62 -22.04
N TYR A 79 -11.50 -0.15 -20.83
CA TYR A 79 -12.47 0.91 -20.60
C TYR A 79 -12.00 2.23 -21.21
N ALA A 80 -10.73 2.59 -21.02
CA ALA A 80 -10.16 3.81 -21.61
C ALA A 80 -10.20 3.77 -23.15
N SER A 81 -10.02 2.59 -23.75
CA SER A 81 -10.11 2.41 -25.21
C SER A 81 -11.51 2.66 -25.79
N ARG A 82 -12.55 2.60 -24.95
CA ARG A 82 -13.96 2.84 -25.31
C ARG A 82 -14.40 4.28 -25.07
N LEU A 83 -13.54 5.12 -24.49
CA LEU A 83 -13.85 6.52 -24.25
C LEU A 83 -13.82 7.30 -25.56
N ASP A 84 -14.75 8.25 -25.68
CA ASP A 84 -14.81 9.18 -26.80
C ASP A 84 -13.63 10.18 -26.73
N HIS A 85 -12.82 10.21 -27.79
CA HIS A 85 -11.63 11.06 -27.89
C HIS A 85 -12.00 12.55 -27.79
N ASP A 86 -13.11 12.98 -28.42
CA ASP A 86 -13.54 14.38 -28.37
C ASP A 86 -13.90 14.81 -26.93
N ARG A 87 -14.49 13.88 -26.17
CA ARG A 87 -14.82 14.10 -24.76
C ARG A 87 -13.57 14.17 -23.89
N ILE A 88 -12.56 13.32 -24.16
CA ILE A 88 -11.28 13.36 -23.44
C ILE A 88 -10.58 14.71 -23.67
N ASP A 89 -10.52 15.17 -24.93
CA ASP A 89 -9.91 16.45 -25.28
C ASP A 89 -10.65 17.63 -24.65
N HIS A 90 -11.99 17.58 -24.62
CA HIS A 90 -12.80 18.58 -23.93
C HIS A 90 -12.51 18.63 -22.43
N GLU A 91 -12.44 17.47 -21.76
CA GLU A 91 -12.10 17.41 -20.33
C GLU A 91 -10.67 17.87 -20.05
N ARG A 92 -9.69 17.54 -20.92
CA ARG A 92 -8.32 18.06 -20.81
C ARG A 92 -8.30 19.57 -20.93
N LEU A 93 -9.00 20.15 -21.91
CA LEU A 93 -9.08 21.59 -22.10
C LEU A 93 -9.74 22.30 -20.91
N ARG A 94 -10.78 21.68 -20.33
CA ARG A 94 -11.42 22.15 -19.10
C ARG A 94 -10.44 22.15 -17.93
N ALA A 95 -9.67 21.08 -17.76
CA ALA A 95 -8.65 20.98 -16.71
C ALA A 95 -7.54 22.04 -16.88
N ILE A 96 -7.05 22.26 -18.10
CA ILE A 96 -6.09 23.34 -18.41
C ILE A 96 -6.68 24.73 -18.08
N THR A 97 -7.94 24.96 -18.42
CA THR A 97 -8.62 26.24 -18.12
C THR A 97 -8.70 26.49 -16.61
N GLN A 98 -8.99 25.45 -15.82
CA GLN A 98 -8.99 25.53 -14.36
C GLN A 98 -7.57 25.69 -13.78
N ALA A 99 -6.56 25.05 -14.40
CA ALA A 99 -5.17 25.20 -14.01
C ALA A 99 -4.71 26.65 -14.12
N ARG A 100 -5.09 27.36 -15.19
CA ARG A 100 -4.83 28.80 -15.35
C ARG A 100 -5.50 29.68 -14.29
N ALA A 101 -6.52 29.18 -13.61
CA ALA A 101 -7.14 29.84 -12.46
C ALA A 101 -6.44 29.51 -11.13
N GLY A 102 -5.23 28.92 -11.16
CA GLY A 102 -4.43 28.56 -9.99
C GLY A 102 -4.64 27.13 -9.48
N GLY A 103 -5.39 26.29 -10.21
CA GLY A 103 -5.68 24.92 -9.81
C GLY A 103 -4.55 23.93 -10.13
N MET A 104 -3.56 23.79 -9.24
CA MET A 104 -2.45 22.84 -9.44
C MET A 104 -2.93 21.38 -9.60
N GLY A 105 -3.99 20.98 -8.88
CA GLY A 105 -4.60 19.67 -9.07
C GLY A 105 -5.16 19.46 -10.49
N SER A 106 -5.79 20.49 -11.07
CA SER A 106 -6.29 20.44 -12.45
C SER A 106 -5.15 20.38 -13.46
N LEU A 107 -4.00 20.99 -13.18
CA LEU A 107 -2.80 20.88 -14.01
C LEU A 107 -2.28 19.44 -14.04
N LEU A 108 -2.07 18.82 -12.87
CA LEU A 108 -1.60 17.44 -12.80
C LEU A 108 -2.57 16.48 -13.48
N TYR A 109 -3.87 16.70 -13.30
CA TYR A 109 -4.90 15.91 -13.99
C TYR A 109 -4.86 16.08 -15.52
N ALA A 110 -4.65 17.31 -16.01
CA ALA A 110 -4.50 17.57 -17.44
C ALA A 110 -3.27 16.88 -18.06
N LEU A 111 -2.19 16.69 -17.28
CA LEU A 111 -0.99 15.95 -17.68
C LEU A 111 -1.20 14.42 -17.64
N GLN A 112 -2.01 13.93 -16.70
CA GLN A 112 -2.33 12.50 -16.57
C GLN A 112 -3.21 11.98 -17.72
N LEU A 113 -4.20 12.77 -18.14
CA LEU A 113 -5.24 12.33 -19.08
C LEU A 113 -4.70 11.78 -20.40
N PRO A 114 -3.77 12.45 -21.12
CA PRO A 114 -3.20 11.93 -22.36
C PRO A 114 -2.51 10.58 -22.18
N ILE A 115 -1.84 10.36 -21.05
CA ILE A 115 -1.08 9.13 -20.80
C ILE A 115 -2.01 7.95 -20.49
N ILE A 116 -3.07 8.20 -19.70
CA ILE A 116 -4.08 7.17 -19.38
C ILE A 116 -4.84 6.75 -20.65
N THR A 117 -5.10 7.69 -21.55
CA THR A 117 -5.95 7.48 -22.74
C THR A 117 -5.17 7.22 -24.03
N ALA A 118 -3.85 7.33 -24.02
CA ALA A 118 -3.01 7.02 -25.16
C ALA A 118 -3.15 5.55 -25.56
N ARG A 119 -3.23 5.30 -26.87
CA ARG A 119 -3.05 3.96 -27.42
C ARG A 119 -1.60 3.53 -27.20
N ASP A 120 -1.37 2.22 -27.16
CA ASP A 120 -0.07 1.64 -26.80
C ASP A 120 1.08 2.20 -27.65
N GLY A 121 0.90 2.25 -28.98
CA GLY A 121 1.90 2.80 -29.90
C GLY A 121 2.11 4.33 -29.85
N SER A 122 1.30 5.06 -29.07
CA SER A 122 1.41 6.52 -28.90
C SER A 122 1.74 6.93 -27.45
N LEU A 123 1.94 5.95 -26.56
CA LEU A 123 2.20 6.21 -25.14
C LEU A 123 3.50 6.99 -24.93
N SER A 124 4.55 6.66 -25.68
CA SER A 124 5.84 7.35 -25.58
C SER A 124 5.73 8.84 -25.92
N ALA A 125 5.07 9.16 -27.03
CA ALA A 125 4.77 10.55 -27.40
C ALA A 125 3.97 11.27 -26.30
N ALA A 126 2.91 10.64 -25.77
CA ALA A 126 2.11 11.24 -24.70
C ALA A 126 2.92 11.50 -23.41
N VAL A 127 3.86 10.61 -23.06
CA VAL A 127 4.77 10.79 -21.91
C VAL A 127 5.78 11.91 -22.17
N GLN A 128 6.34 11.99 -23.38
CA GLN A 128 7.26 13.06 -23.78
C GLN A 128 6.58 14.44 -23.81
N ASP A 129 5.33 14.50 -24.29
CA ASP A 129 4.51 15.71 -24.30
C ASP A 129 4.22 16.16 -22.87
N ALA A 130 3.74 15.28 -22.00
CA ALA A 130 3.47 15.62 -20.60
C ALA A 130 4.73 16.06 -19.85
N ARG A 131 5.88 15.46 -20.16
CA ARG A 131 7.18 15.86 -19.63
C ARG A 131 7.58 17.27 -20.07
N SER A 132 7.41 17.55 -21.37
CA SER A 132 7.71 18.87 -21.95
C SER A 132 6.76 19.94 -21.41
N ASP A 133 5.47 19.63 -21.28
CA ASP A 133 4.47 20.49 -20.67
C ASP A 133 4.82 20.80 -19.20
N LEU A 134 5.28 19.81 -18.44
CA LEU A 134 5.70 19.99 -17.04
C LEU A 134 6.95 20.88 -16.92
N ALA A 135 7.95 20.68 -17.78
CA ALA A 135 9.17 21.50 -17.83
C ALA A 135 8.88 22.95 -18.27
N GLY A 136 7.91 23.12 -19.17
CA GLY A 136 7.51 24.42 -19.71
C GLY A 136 6.69 25.29 -18.76
N ILE A 137 6.32 24.79 -17.57
CA ILE A 137 5.64 25.59 -16.56
C ILE A 137 6.63 26.62 -16.00
N VAL A 138 6.15 27.86 -15.93
CA VAL A 138 6.85 29.02 -15.38
C VAL A 138 5.98 29.58 -14.25
N ASP A 139 6.58 29.95 -13.13
CA ASP A 139 5.88 30.64 -12.04
C ASP A 139 5.91 32.17 -12.17
N ASP A 140 5.38 32.88 -11.18
CA ASP A 140 5.26 34.35 -11.22
C ASP A 140 6.63 35.08 -11.25
N ASP A 141 7.72 34.39 -10.89
CA ASP A 141 9.08 34.92 -10.83
C ASP A 141 9.93 34.54 -12.06
N ASP A 142 9.28 34.07 -13.13
CA ASP A 142 9.92 33.51 -14.33
C ASP A 142 10.82 32.29 -14.04
N GLU A 143 10.63 31.61 -12.90
CA GLU A 143 11.34 30.38 -12.56
C GLU A 143 10.61 29.16 -13.12
N HIS A 144 11.36 28.10 -13.43
CA HIS A 144 10.81 26.82 -13.85
C HIS A 144 10.71 25.88 -12.63
N PRO A 145 9.57 25.85 -11.92
CA PRO A 145 9.47 25.15 -10.63
C PRO A 145 9.71 23.64 -10.73
N PHE A 146 9.61 23.04 -11.92
CA PHE A 146 9.72 21.60 -12.11
C PHE A 146 10.92 21.20 -12.97
N ASP A 147 11.98 22.01 -13.07
CA ASP A 147 13.19 21.68 -13.86
C ASP A 147 13.87 20.36 -13.44
N GLN A 148 13.67 19.95 -12.20
CA GLN A 148 14.22 18.72 -11.64
C GLN A 148 13.23 17.54 -11.68
N HIS A 149 12.19 17.62 -12.51
CA HIS A 149 11.25 16.51 -12.67
C HIS A 149 11.94 15.29 -13.29
N ALA A 150 11.41 14.11 -13.00
CA ALA A 150 11.84 12.86 -13.61
C ALA A 150 10.65 11.95 -13.88
N VAL A 151 10.83 11.02 -14.83
CA VAL A 151 9.79 10.07 -15.22
C VAL A 151 10.27 8.66 -14.88
N HIS A 152 9.43 7.90 -14.20
CA HIS A 152 9.68 6.52 -13.83
C HIS A 152 8.58 5.63 -14.36
N VAL A 153 8.95 4.58 -15.07
CA VAL A 153 8.03 3.58 -15.60
C VAL A 153 8.07 2.38 -14.68
N VAL A 154 6.97 2.15 -13.98
CA VAL A 154 6.77 1.00 -13.12
C VAL A 154 6.00 -0.06 -13.89
N ARG A 155 6.50 -1.30 -13.89
CA ARG A 155 5.89 -2.43 -14.63
C ARG A 155 5.67 -3.61 -13.69
N TYR A 156 4.56 -4.30 -13.88
CA TYR A 156 4.32 -5.60 -13.27
C TYR A 156 4.77 -6.69 -14.24
N GLY A 157 5.49 -7.68 -13.73
CA GLY A 157 5.85 -8.86 -14.51
C GLY A 157 4.62 -9.63 -14.97
N GLU A 158 4.76 -10.37 -16.08
CA GLU A 158 3.70 -11.22 -16.59
C GLU A 158 3.27 -12.27 -15.55
N ALA A 159 4.24 -12.86 -14.86
CA ALA A 159 4.01 -13.82 -13.79
C ALA A 159 3.22 -13.23 -12.61
N THR A 160 3.29 -11.91 -12.36
CA THR A 160 2.58 -11.27 -11.24
C THR A 160 1.08 -11.45 -11.35
N HIS A 161 0.51 -11.13 -12.52
CA HIS A 161 -0.94 -11.23 -12.73
C HIS A 161 -1.42 -12.67 -12.63
N ARG A 162 -0.65 -13.61 -13.19
CA ARG A 162 -0.97 -15.04 -13.15
C ARG A 162 -0.88 -15.59 -11.72
N ARG A 163 0.20 -15.29 -10.98
CA ARG A 163 0.36 -15.71 -9.58
C ARG A 163 -0.62 -15.04 -8.63
N LEU A 164 -1.04 -13.79 -8.89
CA LEU A 164 -2.08 -13.11 -8.12
C LEU A 164 -3.44 -13.83 -8.23
N ARG A 165 -3.74 -14.41 -9.40
CA ARG A 165 -4.99 -15.15 -9.65
C ARG A 165 -4.92 -16.62 -9.25
N PHE A 166 -3.71 -17.16 -9.07
CA PHE A 166 -3.50 -18.58 -8.79
C PHE A 166 -4.28 -19.10 -7.56
N PRO A 167 -4.30 -18.42 -6.39
CA PRO A 167 -5.07 -18.90 -5.24
C PRO A 167 -6.58 -18.89 -5.52
N SER A 168 -7.12 -17.85 -6.17
CA SER A 168 -8.54 -17.80 -6.57
C SER A 168 -8.92 -18.94 -7.52
N PHE A 169 -8.02 -19.29 -8.44
CA PHE A 169 -8.21 -20.39 -9.37
C PHE A 169 -8.31 -21.73 -8.64
N VAL A 170 -7.33 -22.04 -7.78
CA VAL A 170 -7.34 -23.28 -6.99
C VAL A 170 -8.55 -23.33 -6.05
N LEU A 171 -8.90 -22.21 -5.40
CA LEU A 171 -10.11 -22.12 -4.56
C LEU A 171 -11.38 -22.47 -5.33
N ARG A 172 -11.52 -21.98 -6.55
CA ARG A 172 -12.71 -22.24 -7.37
C ARG A 172 -12.81 -23.73 -7.71
N LEU A 173 -11.70 -24.38 -8.07
CA LEU A 173 -11.65 -25.82 -8.31
C LEU A 173 -12.03 -26.62 -7.06
N ASN A 174 -11.58 -26.18 -5.89
CA ASN A 174 -11.90 -26.85 -4.62
C ASN A 174 -13.38 -26.69 -4.22
N GLN A 175 -14.02 -25.59 -4.62
CA GLN A 175 -15.40 -25.26 -4.23
C GLN A 175 -16.46 -25.74 -5.22
N ASP A 176 -16.09 -25.94 -6.49
CA ASP A 176 -17.01 -26.31 -7.57
C ASP A 176 -16.51 -27.55 -8.32
N PRO A 177 -16.87 -28.76 -7.87
CA PRO A 177 -16.52 -30.01 -8.54
C PRO A 177 -17.09 -30.13 -9.96
N GLU A 178 -18.20 -29.43 -10.25
CA GLU A 178 -18.89 -29.49 -11.55
C GLU A 178 -18.17 -28.64 -12.61
N LEU A 179 -17.37 -27.65 -12.19
CA LEU A 179 -16.58 -26.81 -13.08
C LEU A 179 -15.69 -27.63 -14.02
N LEU A 180 -15.14 -28.76 -13.56
CA LEU A 180 -14.31 -29.62 -14.40
C LEU A 180 -15.09 -30.28 -15.53
N ASP A 181 -16.32 -30.68 -15.25
CA ASP A 181 -17.19 -31.24 -16.28
C ASP A 181 -17.59 -30.18 -17.30
N ASP A 182 -17.77 -28.93 -16.88
CA ASP A 182 -18.02 -27.81 -17.78
C ASP A 182 -16.80 -27.47 -18.65
N ILE A 183 -15.59 -27.43 -18.08
CA ILE A 183 -14.34 -27.24 -18.84
C ILE A 183 -14.15 -28.36 -19.87
N ARG A 184 -14.46 -29.62 -19.51
CA ARG A 184 -14.38 -30.77 -20.41
C ARG A 184 -15.41 -30.71 -21.55
N ARG A 185 -16.58 -30.10 -21.31
CA ARG A 185 -17.65 -29.93 -22.33
C ARG A 185 -17.30 -28.89 -23.38
N GLY A 186 -16.36 -27.99 -23.11
CA GLY A 186 -15.89 -26.98 -24.05
C GLY A 186 -15.65 -25.62 -23.41
N PRO A 187 -15.41 -24.56 -24.22
CA PRO A 187 -15.27 -23.21 -23.69
C PRO A 187 -16.53 -22.79 -22.95
N ILE A 188 -16.35 -22.33 -21.70
CA ILE A 188 -17.42 -21.81 -20.87
C ILE A 188 -17.75 -20.40 -21.37
N ASP A 189 -18.81 -20.29 -22.17
CA ASP A 189 -19.33 -19.02 -22.68
C ASP A 189 -20.39 -18.48 -21.70
N VAL A 190 -19.93 -17.68 -20.74
CA VAL A 190 -20.78 -17.00 -19.78
C VAL A 190 -20.45 -15.51 -19.78
N ASP A 191 -21.50 -14.68 -19.75
CA ASP A 191 -21.38 -13.22 -19.61
C ASP A 191 -20.87 -12.79 -18.22
N GLU A 192 -20.67 -13.75 -17.30
CA GLU A 192 -20.22 -13.54 -15.92
C GLU A 192 -18.75 -13.94 -15.71
N ILE A 193 -18.11 -13.39 -14.67
CA ILE A 193 -16.70 -13.71 -14.35
C ILE A 193 -16.63 -15.12 -13.75
N VAL A 194 -16.15 -16.10 -14.53
CA VAL A 194 -15.98 -17.52 -14.13
C VAL A 194 -15.14 -17.70 -12.85
N PHE A 195 -14.15 -16.82 -12.63
CA PHE A 195 -13.26 -16.80 -11.47
C PHE A 195 -13.43 -15.51 -10.65
N ALA A 196 -14.59 -15.36 -9.99
CA ALA A 196 -14.96 -14.13 -9.29
C ALA A 196 -14.52 -14.03 -7.82
N SER A 197 -13.93 -15.07 -7.23
CA SER A 197 -13.62 -15.08 -5.78
C SER A 197 -12.69 -13.93 -5.39
N GLY A 198 -13.20 -13.03 -4.54
CA GLY A 198 -12.51 -11.82 -4.11
C GLY A 198 -12.19 -10.83 -5.24
N SER A 199 -12.80 -10.94 -6.42
CA SER A 199 -12.40 -10.19 -7.62
C SER A 199 -12.52 -8.68 -7.49
N SER A 200 -13.49 -8.17 -6.73
CA SER A 200 -13.68 -6.74 -6.47
C SER A 200 -12.74 -6.17 -5.40
N ILE A 201 -12.22 -7.02 -4.52
CA ILE A 201 -11.23 -6.65 -3.50
C ILE A 201 -9.83 -6.78 -4.12
N LEU A 202 -9.55 -7.93 -4.74
CA LEU A 202 -8.33 -8.15 -5.51
C LEU A 202 -8.22 -7.24 -6.73
N SER A 203 -9.31 -6.70 -7.29
CA SER A 203 -9.19 -5.69 -8.34
C SER A 203 -8.43 -4.47 -7.84
N SER A 204 -8.56 -4.11 -6.55
CA SER A 204 -7.73 -3.06 -5.96
C SER A 204 -6.25 -3.47 -5.89
N VAL A 205 -5.91 -4.73 -5.59
CA VAL A 205 -4.53 -5.28 -5.67
C VAL A 205 -4.03 -5.26 -7.11
N LEU A 206 -4.87 -5.65 -8.06
CA LEU A 206 -4.50 -5.77 -9.48
C LEU A 206 -4.34 -4.41 -10.14
N ILE A 207 -4.89 -3.34 -9.57
CA ILE A 207 -4.69 -1.98 -10.05
C ILE A 207 -3.34 -1.46 -9.50
N PRO A 208 -2.39 -1.11 -10.39
CA PRO A 208 -1.08 -0.53 -10.03
C PRO A 208 -1.12 0.57 -8.98
N ALA A 209 -2.22 1.35 -8.97
CA ALA A 209 -2.41 2.48 -8.09
C ALA A 209 -2.35 2.14 -6.59
N SER A 210 -2.79 0.94 -6.17
CA SER A 210 -2.84 0.59 -4.74
C SER A 210 -1.45 0.34 -4.16
N HIS A 211 -0.58 -0.35 -4.90
CA HIS A 211 0.81 -0.62 -4.52
C HIS A 211 1.68 0.64 -4.44
N LEU A 212 1.33 1.68 -5.21
CA LEU A 212 2.05 2.95 -5.26
C LEU A 212 1.39 4.03 -4.39
N GLY A 213 0.19 3.80 -3.88
CA GLY A 213 -0.57 4.75 -3.09
C GLY A 213 0.21 5.29 -1.88
N PRO A 214 0.74 4.43 -0.99
CA PRO A 214 1.48 4.91 0.18
C PRO A 214 2.80 5.59 -0.18
N LEU A 215 3.47 5.17 -1.27
CA LEU A 215 4.66 5.85 -1.80
C LEU A 215 4.33 7.30 -2.15
N LEU A 216 3.32 7.51 -2.98
CA LEU A 216 2.94 8.84 -3.47
C LEU A 216 2.36 9.69 -2.34
N ALA A 217 1.65 9.09 -1.39
CA ALA A 217 1.07 9.76 -0.23
C ALA A 217 2.05 9.94 0.94
N ALA A 218 3.28 9.41 0.89
CA ALA A 218 4.22 9.43 2.01
C ALA A 218 4.58 10.84 2.51
N ARG A 219 4.43 11.86 1.65
CA ARG A 219 4.67 13.27 1.97
C ARG A 219 3.41 14.12 2.08
N SER A 220 2.24 13.48 2.04
CA SER A 220 0.95 14.14 2.24
C SER A 220 1.02 15.01 3.52
N PRO A 221 0.51 16.25 3.54
CA PRO A 221 -0.37 16.91 2.56
C PRO A 221 0.32 17.45 1.29
N TRP A 222 1.63 17.28 1.19
CA TRP A 222 2.41 17.76 0.06
C TRP A 222 2.46 16.69 -1.05
N VAL A 223 2.35 17.15 -2.29
CA VAL A 223 2.46 16.29 -3.46
C VAL A 223 3.85 16.48 -4.04
N TRP A 224 4.57 15.36 -4.18
CA TRP A 224 5.94 15.33 -4.72
C TRP A 224 6.03 14.55 -6.03
N ALA A 225 5.00 13.77 -6.32
CA ALA A 225 4.87 13.00 -7.54
C ALA A 225 3.39 12.75 -7.87
N PHE A 226 3.10 12.51 -9.14
CA PHE A 226 1.82 12.00 -9.59
C PHE A 226 2.02 10.80 -10.51
N GLN A 227 0.98 9.98 -10.67
CA GLN A 227 1.03 8.79 -11.53
C GLN A 227 -0.07 8.80 -12.58
N ALA A 228 0.20 8.20 -13.73
CA ALA A 228 -0.78 7.81 -14.73
C ALA A 228 -0.82 6.28 -14.80
N ASN A 229 -1.96 5.69 -14.45
CA ASN A 229 -2.11 4.24 -14.38
C ASN A 229 -2.32 3.62 -15.78
N ARG A 230 -1.75 2.44 -15.97
CA ARG A 230 -1.93 1.55 -17.13
C ARG A 230 -2.33 0.16 -16.61
N VAL A 231 -2.71 -0.78 -17.47
CA VAL A 231 -3.18 -2.09 -17.01
C VAL A 231 -2.09 -2.86 -16.27
N SER A 232 -0.87 -2.87 -16.81
CA SER A 232 0.24 -3.65 -16.26
C SER A 232 1.34 -2.79 -15.62
N GLY A 233 1.00 -1.57 -15.18
CA GLY A 233 1.96 -0.67 -14.57
C GLY A 233 1.49 0.77 -14.43
N ALA A 234 2.43 1.68 -14.19
CA ALA A 234 2.15 3.10 -14.07
C ALA A 234 3.35 3.92 -14.55
N VAL A 235 3.07 5.13 -15.05
CA VAL A 235 4.10 6.15 -15.30
C VAL A 235 4.02 7.15 -14.15
N ILE A 236 5.12 7.30 -13.41
CA ILE A 236 5.24 8.22 -12.27
C ILE A 236 6.08 9.42 -12.72
N PHE A 237 5.59 10.62 -12.43
CA PHE A 237 6.31 11.88 -12.60
C PHE A 237 6.67 12.40 -11.22
N THR A 238 7.95 12.38 -10.85
CA THR A 238 8.43 13.11 -9.67
C THR A 238 8.61 14.57 -10.06
N LEU A 239 8.18 15.48 -9.21
CA LEU A 239 8.13 16.92 -9.50
C LEU A 239 9.46 17.63 -9.22
N GLY A 240 10.42 16.96 -8.57
CA GLY A 240 11.68 17.57 -8.10
C GLY A 240 11.51 18.45 -6.86
N LYS A 241 10.28 18.82 -6.50
CA LYS A 241 9.91 19.57 -5.29
C LYS A 241 8.54 19.13 -4.77
N ASP A 242 8.28 19.46 -3.51
CA ASP A 242 6.94 19.40 -2.95
C ASP A 242 6.08 20.58 -3.41
N ILE A 243 4.81 20.32 -3.72
CA ILE A 243 3.76 21.33 -3.94
C ILE A 243 2.59 21.09 -2.98
N SER A 244 1.76 22.10 -2.75
CA SER A 244 0.59 21.95 -1.88
C SER A 244 -0.44 21.03 -2.56
N GLY A 245 -0.81 19.94 -1.90
CA GLY A 245 -1.93 19.08 -2.31
C GLY A 245 -3.30 19.63 -1.92
N ARG A 246 -3.35 20.70 -1.12
CA ARG A 246 -4.59 21.35 -0.66
C ARG A 246 -4.74 22.72 -1.28
N SER A 247 -5.98 23.06 -1.62
CA SER A 247 -6.39 24.43 -1.88
C SER A 247 -6.93 25.08 -0.62
N SER A 248 -6.69 26.38 -0.49
CA SER A 248 -7.30 27.24 0.53
C SER A 248 -8.79 27.47 0.27
N ILE A 249 -9.23 27.31 -0.98
CA ILE A 249 -10.62 27.47 -1.43
C ILE A 249 -11.22 26.10 -1.74
N PRO A 250 -12.40 25.76 -1.20
CA PRO A 250 -13.12 24.54 -1.55
C PRO A 250 -13.33 24.41 -3.07
N PHE A 251 -12.85 23.33 -3.68
CA PHE A 251 -13.04 23.06 -5.11
C PHE A 251 -14.39 22.41 -5.42
N GLU A 252 -14.89 21.60 -4.49
CA GLU A 252 -16.14 20.87 -4.66
C GLU A 252 -17.18 21.31 -3.64
N ALA A 253 -18.44 21.35 -4.05
CA ALA A 253 -19.54 21.75 -3.16
C ALA A 253 -19.63 20.89 -1.89
N HIS A 254 -19.23 19.62 -1.95
CA HIS A 254 -19.23 18.73 -0.78
C HIS A 254 -18.25 19.22 0.32
N GLN A 255 -17.21 19.97 -0.03
CA GLN A 255 -16.20 20.45 0.90
C GLN A 255 -16.68 21.60 1.80
N VAL A 256 -17.87 22.16 1.54
CA VAL A 256 -18.51 23.18 2.41
C VAL A 256 -19.39 22.56 3.50
N LEU A 257 -19.61 21.25 3.46
CA LEU A 257 -20.39 20.54 4.47
C LEU A 257 -19.64 20.48 5.81
N PRO A 258 -20.36 20.34 6.95
CA PRO A 258 -19.72 20.22 8.26
C PRO A 258 -18.72 19.07 8.31
N ARG A 259 -17.52 19.36 8.82
CA ARG A 259 -16.41 18.40 8.98
C ARG A 259 -15.57 18.74 10.19
N SER A 260 -14.85 17.76 10.73
CA SER A 260 -13.89 18.01 11.81
C SER A 260 -12.68 18.77 11.24
N PRO A 261 -12.42 20.01 11.71
CA PRO A 261 -11.34 20.82 11.16
C PRO A 261 -9.99 20.20 11.50
N VAL A 262 -9.09 20.16 10.52
CA VAL A 262 -7.68 19.86 10.74
C VAL A 262 -7.02 21.15 11.23
N ALA A 263 -6.67 21.23 12.52
CA ALA A 263 -6.22 22.48 13.14
C ALA A 263 -4.80 22.90 12.72
N GLY A 264 -3.97 21.95 12.26
CA GLY A 264 -2.65 22.21 11.70
C GLY A 264 -2.20 21.12 10.76
N LEU A 265 -1.58 21.52 9.64
CA LEU A 265 -0.85 20.58 8.78
C LEU A 265 0.57 20.41 9.33
N PRO A 266 1.19 19.23 9.14
CA PRO A 266 2.60 19.08 9.44
C PRO A 266 3.42 20.08 8.63
N GLN A 267 4.49 20.60 9.24
CA GLN A 267 5.36 21.56 8.59
C GLN A 267 5.94 20.97 7.31
N ARG A 268 6.02 21.80 6.27
CA ARG A 268 6.74 21.44 5.04
C ARG A 268 8.18 21.13 5.39
N GLN A 269 8.65 19.97 4.94
CA GLN A 269 10.05 19.58 5.11
C GLN A 269 10.91 20.22 4.04
N GLU A 270 12.21 20.36 4.32
CA GLU A 270 13.16 20.75 3.30
C GLU A 270 13.12 19.74 2.14
N PRO A 271 13.22 20.22 0.88
CA PRO A 271 13.26 19.32 -0.25
C PRO A 271 14.54 18.47 -0.18
N PRO A 272 14.43 17.15 -0.41
CA PRO A 272 15.60 16.28 -0.52
C PRO A 272 16.43 16.61 -1.77
N PRO A 273 17.65 16.06 -1.89
CA PRO A 273 18.43 16.15 -3.12
C PRO A 273 17.64 15.64 -4.35
N PRO A 274 17.84 16.21 -5.55
CA PRO A 274 17.05 15.85 -6.74
C PRO A 274 17.08 14.36 -7.08
N GLU A 275 18.22 13.71 -6.91
CA GLU A 275 18.40 12.28 -7.14
C GLU A 275 17.61 11.39 -6.15
N ALA A 276 17.35 11.88 -4.95
CA ALA A 276 16.71 11.11 -3.89
C ALA A 276 15.27 10.72 -4.24
N TRP A 277 14.57 11.54 -5.03
CA TRP A 277 13.21 11.27 -5.49
C TRP A 277 13.14 9.96 -6.28
N GLY A 278 14.02 9.80 -7.28
CA GLY A 278 14.08 8.59 -8.09
C GLY A 278 14.58 7.38 -7.32
N VAL A 279 15.55 7.57 -6.42
CA VAL A 279 16.05 6.50 -5.53
C VAL A 279 14.94 6.00 -4.59
N ALA A 280 14.05 6.87 -4.11
CA ALA A 280 12.91 6.48 -3.29
C ALA A 280 11.89 5.63 -4.06
N VAL A 281 11.58 6.00 -5.31
CA VAL A 281 10.72 5.18 -6.18
C VAL A 281 11.36 3.80 -6.43
N ALA A 282 12.65 3.78 -6.78
CA ALA A 282 13.39 2.54 -7.01
C ALA A 282 13.41 1.62 -5.79
N TRP A 283 13.68 2.19 -4.61
CA TRP A 283 13.68 1.44 -3.36
C TRP A 283 12.30 0.87 -3.05
N TRP A 284 11.23 1.67 -3.17
CA TRP A 284 9.86 1.21 -2.92
C TRP A 284 9.50 0.02 -3.80
N VAL A 285 9.79 0.13 -5.10
CA VAL A 285 9.52 -0.93 -6.07
C VAL A 285 10.33 -2.19 -5.76
N ALA A 286 11.59 -2.07 -5.34
CA ALA A 286 12.40 -3.23 -4.94
C ALA A 286 11.85 -3.92 -3.68
N GLN A 287 11.43 -3.17 -2.66
CA GLN A 287 10.80 -3.74 -1.46
C GLN A 287 9.45 -4.38 -1.79
N MET A 288 8.67 -3.75 -2.68
CA MET A 288 7.42 -4.31 -3.16
C MET A 288 7.64 -5.60 -3.95
N ASN A 289 8.62 -5.63 -4.85
CA ASN A 289 8.98 -6.82 -5.60
C ASN A 289 9.28 -8.01 -4.67
N THR A 290 10.08 -7.76 -3.63
CA THR A 290 10.43 -8.78 -2.62
C THR A 290 9.19 -9.22 -1.81
N THR A 291 8.37 -8.26 -1.39
CA THR A 291 7.14 -8.53 -0.61
C THR A 291 6.14 -9.36 -1.43
N LEU A 292 5.92 -8.99 -2.69
CA LEU A 292 5.10 -9.76 -3.63
C LEU A 292 5.70 -11.15 -3.87
N GLY A 293 7.02 -11.27 -3.97
CA GLY A 293 7.67 -12.58 -4.08
C GLY A 293 7.35 -13.52 -2.94
N HIS A 294 7.20 -13.01 -1.72
CA HIS A 294 6.76 -13.82 -0.58
C HIS A 294 5.24 -14.08 -0.61
N LEU A 295 4.42 -13.06 -0.87
CA LEU A 295 2.96 -13.21 -0.86
C LEU A 295 2.42 -14.05 -2.02
N LEU A 296 3.11 -14.07 -3.16
CA LEU A 296 2.74 -14.80 -4.38
C LEU A 296 3.37 -16.19 -4.46
N ASN A 297 4.14 -16.60 -3.46
CA ASN A 297 4.78 -17.90 -3.43
C ASN A 297 3.94 -18.93 -2.65
N PRO A 298 3.27 -19.88 -3.33
CA PRO A 298 2.43 -20.90 -2.71
C PRO A 298 3.20 -21.81 -1.76
N CYS A 299 4.52 -21.97 -1.93
CA CYS A 299 5.35 -22.79 -1.05
C CYS A 299 5.45 -22.24 0.38
N LEU A 300 5.07 -20.98 0.60
CA LEU A 300 4.97 -20.37 1.93
C LEU A 300 3.61 -20.59 2.60
N PHE A 301 2.66 -21.22 1.90
CA PHE A 301 1.29 -21.46 2.32
C PHE A 301 0.99 -22.96 2.25
N ALA A 302 1.75 -23.76 2.99
CA ALA A 302 1.56 -25.20 3.11
C ALA A 302 1.07 -25.57 4.52
N ASP A 303 0.21 -26.58 4.63
CA ASP A 303 -0.11 -27.21 5.91
C ASP A 303 1.03 -28.12 6.42
N ALA A 304 0.83 -28.78 7.55
CA ALA A 304 1.81 -29.69 8.12
C ALA A 304 2.07 -30.95 7.27
N GLU A 305 1.18 -31.31 6.35
CA GLU A 305 1.32 -32.44 5.43
C GLU A 305 1.99 -32.04 4.11
N GLY A 306 2.23 -30.74 3.90
CA GLY A 306 2.79 -30.20 2.67
C GLY A 306 1.74 -29.80 1.64
N GLY A 307 0.45 -29.86 1.98
CA GLY A 307 -0.66 -29.47 1.10
C GLY A 307 -0.82 -27.96 1.01
N TYR A 308 -1.06 -27.45 -0.21
CA TYR A 308 -1.25 -26.03 -0.46
C TYR A 308 -2.54 -25.48 0.18
N LEU A 309 -2.44 -24.32 0.83
CA LEU A 309 -3.52 -23.59 1.50
C LEU A 309 -3.93 -22.34 0.70
N PRO A 310 -4.70 -22.47 -0.39
CA PRO A 310 -5.02 -21.35 -1.28
C PRO A 310 -5.89 -20.29 -0.58
N TYR A 311 -6.75 -20.67 0.38
CA TYR A 311 -7.56 -19.74 1.16
C TYR A 311 -6.70 -18.78 2.00
N GLU A 312 -5.66 -19.32 2.64
CA GLU A 312 -4.77 -18.53 3.48
C GLU A 312 -3.92 -17.58 2.64
N GLN A 313 -3.42 -18.03 1.48
CA GLN A 313 -2.71 -17.15 0.55
C GLN A 313 -3.62 -16.03 0.02
N GLN A 314 -4.82 -16.39 -0.45
CA GLN A 314 -5.81 -15.43 -0.95
C GLN A 314 -6.13 -14.36 0.10
N ASN A 315 -6.36 -14.75 1.36
CA ASN A 315 -6.63 -13.82 2.44
C ASN A 315 -5.45 -12.88 2.70
N ARG A 316 -4.21 -13.39 2.71
CA ARG A 316 -3.04 -12.52 2.90
C ARG A 316 -2.89 -11.50 1.77
N LEU A 317 -3.17 -11.88 0.52
CA LEU A 317 -3.14 -10.96 -0.62
C LEU A 317 -4.19 -9.85 -0.47
N MET A 318 -5.42 -10.20 -0.09
CA MET A 318 -6.50 -9.23 0.15
C MET A 318 -6.15 -8.27 1.29
N GLU A 319 -5.71 -8.80 2.44
CA GLU A 319 -5.30 -8.00 3.59
C GLU A 319 -4.13 -7.06 3.28
N PHE A 320 -3.23 -7.44 2.36
CA PHE A 320 -2.10 -6.61 1.99
C PHE A 320 -2.54 -5.39 1.18
N ALA A 321 -3.37 -5.57 0.15
CA ALA A 321 -3.91 -4.43 -0.59
C ALA A 321 -4.82 -3.55 0.26
N ASP A 322 -5.64 -4.15 1.12
CA ASP A 322 -6.46 -3.40 2.07
C ASP A 322 -5.59 -2.53 2.99
N LEU A 323 -4.43 -3.04 3.43
CA LEU A 323 -3.49 -2.25 4.23
C LEU A 323 -2.96 -1.06 3.44
N LEU A 324 -2.45 -1.27 2.23
CA LEU A 324 -1.94 -0.21 1.37
C LEU A 324 -3.01 0.85 1.09
N GLN A 325 -4.24 0.41 0.79
CA GLN A 325 -5.37 1.29 0.52
C GLN A 325 -5.76 2.09 1.77
N ARG A 326 -5.86 1.46 2.94
CA ARG A 326 -6.21 2.15 4.19
C ARG A 326 -5.15 3.17 4.57
N VAL A 327 -3.86 2.83 4.47
CA VAL A 327 -2.77 3.79 4.71
C VAL A 327 -2.88 4.96 3.74
N THR A 328 -3.04 4.70 2.44
CA THR A 328 -3.19 5.75 1.43
C THR A 328 -4.39 6.65 1.74
N SER A 329 -5.56 6.06 2.00
CA SER A 329 -6.78 6.80 2.31
C SER A 329 -6.68 7.60 3.61
N THR A 330 -6.00 7.09 4.63
CA THR A 330 -5.68 7.87 5.85
C THR A 330 -4.88 9.11 5.48
N LEU A 331 -3.79 8.94 4.73
CA LEU A 331 -2.89 10.04 4.35
C LEU A 331 -3.54 11.06 3.42
N LEU A 332 -4.49 10.64 2.58
CA LEU A 332 -5.23 11.52 1.66
C LEU A 332 -6.47 12.17 2.31
N SER A 333 -6.85 11.79 3.53
CA SER A 333 -7.99 12.37 4.26
C SER A 333 -7.64 13.73 4.88
N LEU A 334 -7.20 14.66 4.03
CA LEU A 334 -6.57 15.92 4.42
C LEU A 334 -7.52 16.99 4.96
N HIS A 335 -8.82 16.77 4.83
CA HIS A 335 -9.84 17.76 5.12
C HIS A 335 -10.72 17.41 6.33
N ASP A 336 -10.61 16.18 6.84
CA ASP A 336 -11.45 15.67 7.92
C ASP A 336 -10.61 14.83 8.88
N ASP A 337 -10.28 15.42 10.03
CA ASP A 337 -9.48 14.78 11.07
C ASP A 337 -10.19 13.54 11.65
N TYR A 338 -11.53 13.56 11.74
CA TYR A 338 -12.30 12.43 12.26
C TYR A 338 -12.25 11.24 11.30
N ALA A 339 -12.50 11.48 10.00
CA ALA A 339 -12.40 10.44 8.97
C ALA A 339 -10.99 9.87 8.91
N ALA A 340 -9.95 10.72 8.93
CA ALA A 340 -8.56 10.28 8.99
C ALA A 340 -8.29 9.39 10.22
N GLY A 341 -8.84 9.75 11.39
CA GLY A 341 -8.73 8.96 12.62
C GLY A 341 -9.41 7.59 12.53
N VAL A 342 -10.60 7.50 11.94
CA VAL A 342 -11.30 6.21 11.74
C VAL A 342 -10.50 5.30 10.79
N LEU A 343 -10.03 5.85 9.67
CA LEU A 343 -9.20 5.13 8.71
C LEU A 343 -7.86 4.70 9.31
N MET A 344 -7.24 5.57 10.11
CA MET A 344 -6.00 5.24 10.82
C MET A 344 -6.21 4.03 11.74
N TRP A 345 -7.27 3.99 12.55
CA TRP A 345 -7.57 2.83 13.39
C TRP A 345 -7.83 1.56 12.57
N SER A 346 -8.56 1.71 11.46
CA SER A 346 -8.82 0.63 10.53
C SER A 346 -7.54 0.03 9.93
N ALA A 347 -6.52 0.84 9.65
CA ALA A 347 -5.20 0.38 9.22
C ALA A 347 -4.42 -0.29 10.37
N MET A 348 -4.44 0.30 11.58
CA MET A 348 -3.76 -0.24 12.75
C MET A 348 -4.29 -1.61 13.19
N ASP A 349 -5.61 -1.82 13.15
CA ASP A 349 -6.24 -3.11 13.47
C ASP A 349 -5.79 -4.21 12.48
N LEU A 350 -5.60 -3.84 11.20
CA LEU A 350 -5.10 -4.77 10.19
C LEU A 350 -3.62 -5.10 10.42
N ILE A 351 -2.81 -4.11 10.80
CA ILE A 351 -1.41 -4.29 11.15
C ILE A 351 -1.26 -5.25 12.34
N GLU A 352 -2.02 -5.04 13.43
CA GLU A 352 -2.03 -5.92 14.62
C GLU A 352 -2.45 -7.34 14.28
N SER A 353 -3.54 -7.51 13.52
CA SER A 353 -4.13 -8.83 13.29
C SER A 353 -3.30 -9.71 12.35
N SER A 354 -2.55 -9.09 11.44
CA SER A 354 -2.04 -9.79 10.26
C SER A 354 -0.56 -9.58 9.97
N TRP A 355 -0.01 -8.42 10.31
CA TRP A 355 1.30 -8.01 9.78
C TRP A 355 2.38 -7.93 10.83
N LEU A 356 2.06 -7.53 12.07
CA LEU A 356 3.00 -7.38 13.19
C LEU A 356 2.67 -8.34 14.35
N PRO A 357 3.65 -8.77 15.17
CA PRO A 357 3.38 -9.62 16.33
C PRO A 357 2.94 -8.78 17.54
N TRP A 358 2.72 -7.48 17.33
CA TRP A 358 2.42 -6.49 18.35
C TRP A 358 0.92 -6.24 18.35
N ASP A 359 0.32 -6.34 19.54
CA ASP A 359 -1.06 -5.95 19.76
C ASP A 359 -1.19 -4.41 19.67
N LEU A 360 -2.43 -3.91 19.53
CA LEU A 360 -2.67 -2.46 19.43
C LEU A 360 -2.13 -1.72 20.65
N THR A 361 -2.18 -2.35 21.82
CA THR A 361 -1.58 -1.84 23.05
C THR A 361 -0.08 -1.57 22.83
N ALA A 362 0.69 -2.53 22.31
CA ALA A 362 2.10 -2.37 22.02
C ALA A 362 2.35 -1.34 20.90
N LEU A 363 1.56 -1.35 19.83
CA LEU A 363 1.69 -0.43 18.70
C LEU A 363 1.45 1.05 19.08
N CYS A 364 0.68 1.31 20.15
CA CYS A 364 0.45 2.65 20.66
C CYS A 364 1.39 3.07 21.80
N LYS A 365 2.46 2.31 22.08
CA LYS A 365 3.50 2.75 23.03
C LYS A 365 4.49 3.69 22.33
N PRO A 366 4.76 4.89 22.88
CA PRO A 366 5.78 5.80 22.36
C PRO A 366 7.14 5.12 22.16
N SER A 367 7.64 4.37 23.14
CA SER A 367 8.93 3.68 23.01
C SER A 367 8.99 2.64 21.88
N ILE A 368 7.88 1.96 21.59
CA ILE A 368 7.80 0.97 20.51
C ILE A 368 7.80 1.68 19.15
N ALA A 369 7.04 2.76 19.01
CA ALA A 369 7.05 3.55 17.77
C ALA A 369 8.42 4.18 17.49
N VAL A 370 9.09 4.74 18.50
CA VAL A 370 10.46 5.26 18.37
C VAL A 370 11.44 4.17 17.97
N LYS A 371 11.34 2.98 18.59
CA LYS A 371 12.17 1.83 18.22
C LYS A 371 11.90 1.36 16.79
N ALA A 372 10.64 1.31 16.37
CA ALA A 372 10.26 0.95 15.01
C ALA A 372 10.85 1.96 14.00
N LEU A 373 10.73 3.27 14.27
CA LEU A 373 11.33 4.31 13.45
C LEU A 373 12.86 4.16 13.35
N GLN A 374 13.53 3.87 14.46
CA GLN A 374 14.98 3.65 14.42
C GLN A 374 15.34 2.42 13.59
N GLN A 375 14.61 1.32 13.74
CA GLN A 375 14.82 0.12 12.93
C GLN A 375 14.61 0.39 11.44
N VAL A 376 13.61 1.19 11.06
CA VAL A 376 13.41 1.61 9.66
C VAL A 376 14.61 2.41 9.16
N ARG A 377 15.11 3.37 9.95
CA ARG A 377 16.31 4.16 9.61
C ARG A 377 17.55 3.30 9.44
N ASP A 378 17.70 2.25 10.23
CA ASP A 378 18.87 1.38 10.17
C ASP A 378 18.91 0.51 8.88
N HIS A 379 17.74 0.23 8.29
CA HIS A 379 17.62 -0.63 7.10
C HIS A 379 17.33 0.14 5.80
N MET A 380 16.98 1.42 5.88
CA MET A 380 16.63 2.25 4.73
C MET A 380 17.82 3.13 4.32
N PRO A 381 18.18 3.24 3.03
CA PRO A 381 19.23 4.16 2.58
C PRO A 381 18.90 5.63 2.86
N ALA A 382 19.89 6.47 3.17
CA ALA A 382 19.71 7.86 3.58
C ALA A 382 18.89 8.71 2.58
N ASP A 383 19.13 8.54 1.28
CA ASP A 383 18.39 9.24 0.23
C ASP A 383 16.91 8.89 0.27
N VAL A 384 16.58 7.61 0.42
CA VAL A 384 15.20 7.13 0.58
C VAL A 384 14.58 7.69 1.86
N GLN A 385 15.35 7.71 2.96
CA GLN A 385 14.87 8.26 4.23
C GLN A 385 14.46 9.72 4.10
N SER A 386 15.20 10.53 3.34
CA SER A 386 14.91 11.96 3.14
C SER A 386 13.57 12.21 2.43
N VAL A 387 13.11 11.24 1.62
CA VAL A 387 11.84 11.31 0.92
C VAL A 387 10.69 10.74 1.75
N LEU A 388 10.84 9.50 2.24
CA LEU A 388 9.72 8.69 2.76
C LEU A 388 9.52 8.78 4.27
N LEU A 389 10.55 9.06 5.06
CA LEU A 389 10.46 9.04 6.53
C LEU A 389 10.06 10.32 7.25
N PRO A 390 10.18 11.55 6.68
CA PRO A 390 9.95 12.74 7.49
C PRO A 390 8.55 12.77 8.12
N TYR A 391 7.53 12.37 7.36
CA TYR A 391 6.16 12.34 7.87
C TYR A 391 5.84 11.08 8.67
N ALA A 392 6.45 9.94 8.36
CA ALA A 392 6.34 8.74 9.20
C ALA A 392 6.86 9.00 10.63
N ALA A 393 7.93 9.80 10.78
CA ALA A 393 8.47 10.20 12.08
C ALA A 393 7.46 10.97 12.94
N TYR A 394 6.62 11.81 12.32
CA TYR A 394 5.54 12.51 13.03
C TYR A 394 4.55 11.55 13.71
N GLY A 395 4.35 10.34 13.19
CA GLY A 395 3.51 9.33 13.84
C GLY A 395 4.07 8.87 15.20
N ALA A 396 5.39 8.72 15.31
CA ALA A 396 6.06 8.39 16.57
C ALA A 396 6.06 9.57 17.55
N GLU A 397 6.33 10.78 17.05
CA GLU A 397 6.28 12.02 17.83
C GLU A 397 4.88 12.29 18.38
N ALA A 398 3.84 12.05 17.59
CA ALA A 398 2.44 12.21 17.99
C ALA A 398 2.09 11.35 19.22
N LEU A 399 2.61 10.12 19.33
CA LEU A 399 2.40 9.31 20.54
C LEU A 399 3.07 9.92 21.78
N THR A 400 4.19 10.61 21.60
CA THR A 400 4.86 11.34 22.68
C THR A 400 4.03 12.57 23.08
N GLU A 401 3.51 13.33 22.12
CA GLU A 401 2.63 14.49 22.36
C GLU A 401 1.31 14.08 23.05
N VAL A 402 0.76 12.91 22.75
CA VAL A 402 -0.35 12.35 23.55
C VAL A 402 0.07 12.18 25.01
N GLY A 403 1.31 11.79 25.28
CA GLY A 403 1.84 11.76 26.65
C GLY A 403 1.81 13.11 27.37
N ASP A 404 2.01 14.21 26.63
CA ASP A 404 1.99 15.57 27.19
C ASP A 404 0.59 16.04 27.56
N GLY A 405 -0.45 15.42 27.00
CA GLY A 405 -1.85 15.69 27.35
C GLY A 405 -2.27 15.23 28.76
N PHE A 406 -1.44 14.44 29.47
CA PHE A 406 -1.67 14.08 30.87
C PHE A 406 -1.41 15.25 31.83
N PHE A 407 -2.29 16.25 31.80
CA PHE A 407 -2.11 17.54 32.49
C PHE A 407 -1.92 17.41 34.01
N ILE A 408 -2.53 16.42 34.68
CA ILE A 408 -2.35 16.22 36.13
C ILE A 408 -0.93 15.74 36.45
N LYS A 409 -0.38 14.80 35.65
CA LYS A 409 1.01 14.35 35.78
C LYS A 409 1.95 15.55 35.66
N ASN A 410 1.71 16.40 34.66
CA ASN A 410 2.56 17.55 34.34
C ASN A 410 2.47 18.64 35.42
N TYR A 411 1.26 18.98 35.87
CA TYR A 411 1.05 19.91 36.97
C TYR A 411 1.76 19.46 38.26
N ARG A 412 1.75 18.15 38.55
CA ARG A 412 2.40 17.57 39.72
C ARG A 412 3.89 17.26 39.53
N LYS A 413 4.46 17.51 38.34
CA LYS A 413 5.84 17.14 37.97
C LYS A 413 6.17 15.67 38.28
N SER A 414 5.20 14.78 38.09
CA SER A 414 5.35 13.34 38.34
C SER A 414 5.97 12.66 37.11
N GLU A 415 6.81 11.65 37.34
CA GLU A 415 7.31 10.78 36.26
C GLU A 415 6.24 9.79 35.77
N LYS A 416 5.27 9.46 36.63
CA LYS A 416 4.22 8.46 36.38
C LYS A 416 2.84 9.09 36.34
N VAL A 417 1.93 8.46 35.60
CA VAL A 417 0.49 8.77 35.64
C VAL A 417 -0.11 8.00 36.82
N ILE A 418 -0.58 8.73 37.84
CA ILE A 418 -1.09 8.15 39.09
C ILE A 418 -2.61 8.23 39.07
N LEU A 419 -3.28 7.11 38.84
CA LEU A 419 -4.74 6.99 38.82
C LEU A 419 -5.27 6.71 40.22
N ARG A 420 -6.26 7.48 40.67
CA ARG A 420 -7.02 7.20 41.89
C ARG A 420 -8.30 6.45 41.55
N LEU A 421 -8.34 5.16 41.86
CA LEU A 421 -9.46 4.28 41.55
C LEU A 421 -10.57 4.38 42.62
N PRO A 422 -11.81 3.93 42.32
CA PRO A 422 -12.86 3.80 43.32
C PRO A 422 -12.38 2.98 44.53
N GLY A 423 -12.78 3.38 45.74
CA GLY A 423 -12.32 2.74 46.99
C GLY A 423 -10.95 3.21 47.49
N GLY A 424 -10.33 4.21 46.84
CA GLY A 424 -9.11 4.84 47.31
C GLY A 424 -7.81 4.14 46.90
N ALA A 425 -7.90 3.04 46.14
CA ALA A 425 -6.72 2.38 45.58
C ALA A 425 -6.01 3.30 44.57
N GLU A 426 -4.68 3.31 44.60
CA GLU A 426 -3.88 4.04 43.61
C GLU A 426 -3.22 3.06 42.63
N LYS A 427 -3.27 3.40 41.34
CA LYS A 427 -2.58 2.67 40.27
C LYS A 427 -1.58 3.60 39.60
N SER A 428 -0.32 3.23 39.63
CA SER A 428 0.76 4.00 38.99
C SER A 428 1.11 3.37 37.65
N LEU A 429 1.06 4.16 36.57
CA LEU A 429 1.40 3.75 35.22
C LEU A 429 2.63 4.53 34.73
N SER A 430 3.53 3.86 33.99
CA SER A 430 4.50 4.58 33.17
C SER A 430 3.77 5.38 32.09
N LEU A 431 4.40 6.45 31.59
CA LEU A 431 3.82 7.26 30.52
C LEU A 431 3.48 6.40 29.29
N ASP A 432 4.37 5.50 28.91
CA ASP A 432 4.17 4.52 27.84
C ASP A 432 2.88 3.70 27.99
N VAL A 433 2.66 3.15 29.18
CA VAL A 433 1.49 2.32 29.46
C VAL A 433 0.23 3.17 29.51
N ALA A 434 0.30 4.39 30.05
CA ALA A 434 -0.82 5.31 30.12
C ALA A 434 -1.27 5.77 28.72
N VAL A 435 -0.33 6.18 27.85
CA VAL A 435 -0.61 6.54 26.45
C VAL A 435 -1.24 5.36 25.72
N SER A 436 -0.60 4.19 25.77
CA SER A 436 -1.09 2.98 25.14
C SER A 436 -2.51 2.60 25.57
N GLN A 437 -2.81 2.63 26.87
CA GLN A 437 -4.16 2.33 27.39
C GLN A 437 -5.17 3.40 26.99
N LEU A 438 -4.79 4.68 26.98
CA LEU A 438 -5.65 5.77 26.51
C LEU A 438 -5.98 5.62 25.02
N MET A 439 -5.00 5.30 24.19
CA MET A 439 -5.19 5.10 22.76
C MET A 439 -6.12 3.92 22.48
N ARG A 440 -5.91 2.79 23.16
CA ARG A 440 -6.81 1.63 23.09
C ARG A 440 -8.23 1.98 23.56
N ALA A 441 -8.35 2.76 24.63
CA ALA A 441 -9.63 3.23 25.11
C ALA A 441 -10.36 4.07 24.06
N ARG A 442 -9.66 5.03 23.42
CA ARG A 442 -10.20 5.86 22.33
C ARG A 442 -10.61 5.04 21.11
N ARG A 443 -9.83 4.03 20.71
CA ARG A 443 -10.23 3.11 19.64
C ARG A 443 -11.54 2.40 20.00
N ASN A 444 -11.68 1.95 21.23
CA ASN A 444 -12.90 1.26 21.69
C ASN A 444 -14.12 2.15 21.88
N THR A 445 -13.98 3.48 21.93
CA THR A 445 -15.16 4.38 21.98
C THR A 445 -15.98 4.34 20.69
N THR A 446 -15.44 3.79 19.60
CA THR A 446 -16.19 3.46 18.38
C THR A 446 -17.26 2.38 18.60
N HIS A 447 -17.18 1.63 19.71
CA HIS A 447 -18.13 0.59 20.09
C HIS A 447 -19.02 0.98 21.29
N GLY A 448 -19.01 2.25 21.72
CA GLY A 448 -19.81 2.78 22.85
C GLY A 448 -19.08 2.79 24.20
N PHE A 449 -19.68 3.47 25.19
CA PHE A 449 -19.11 3.66 26.55
C PHE A 449 -19.70 2.73 27.62
N ASP A 450 -20.56 1.80 27.23
CA ASP A 450 -21.52 1.16 28.14
C ASP A 450 -20.90 0.19 29.16
N LYS A 451 -19.65 -0.23 28.96
CA LYS A 451 -18.93 -1.09 29.91
C LYS A 451 -18.17 -0.24 30.93
N PRO A 452 -18.42 -0.41 32.24
CA PRO A 452 -17.68 0.30 33.27
C PRO A 452 -16.23 -0.15 33.31
N ASP A 453 -15.30 0.81 33.19
CA ASP A 453 -13.86 0.57 33.29
C ASP A 453 -13.22 1.73 34.07
N ALA A 454 -13.01 1.49 35.37
CA ALA A 454 -12.47 2.49 36.27
C ALA A 454 -11.06 2.98 35.89
N VAL A 455 -10.27 2.18 35.16
CA VAL A 455 -8.95 2.61 34.69
C VAL A 455 -9.12 3.56 33.51
N ARG A 456 -9.92 3.17 32.52
CA ARG A 456 -10.27 3.99 31.36
C ARG A 456 -10.84 5.35 31.77
N ASP A 457 -11.84 5.33 32.64
CA ASP A 457 -12.54 6.54 33.05
C ASP A 457 -11.60 7.52 33.78
N ARG A 458 -10.66 6.97 34.57
CA ARG A 458 -9.62 7.77 35.22
C ARG A 458 -8.56 8.27 34.25
N LEU A 459 -8.17 7.50 33.24
CA LEU A 459 -7.26 7.96 32.19
C LEU A 459 -7.86 9.15 31.43
N PHE A 460 -9.13 9.05 31.01
CA PHE A 460 -9.82 10.17 30.36
C PHE A 460 -9.91 11.40 31.27
N ALA A 461 -10.20 11.22 32.55
CA ALA A 461 -10.26 12.35 33.50
C ALA A 461 -8.90 13.03 33.77
N GLN A 462 -7.77 12.38 33.47
CA GLN A 462 -6.42 12.94 33.67
C GLN A 462 -5.80 13.52 32.39
N HIS A 463 -6.44 13.33 31.25
CA HIS A 463 -5.94 13.78 29.96
C HIS A 463 -6.83 14.90 29.39
N ASP A 464 -6.23 15.86 28.69
CA ASP A 464 -6.91 17.00 28.07
C ASP A 464 -7.79 16.68 26.84
N GLY A 465 -7.90 15.40 26.46
CA GLY A 465 -8.63 14.98 25.26
C GLY A 465 -7.96 15.29 23.91
N ARG A 466 -6.83 16.01 23.85
CA ARG A 466 -6.14 16.35 22.59
C ARG A 466 -5.71 15.08 21.86
N ARG A 467 -5.86 15.06 20.54
CA ARG A 467 -5.28 14.06 19.64
C ARG A 467 -4.43 14.84 18.62
N PRO A 468 -3.11 14.62 18.58
CA PRO A 468 -2.29 15.24 17.54
C PRO A 468 -2.79 14.79 16.16
N GLU A 469 -2.93 15.74 15.23
CA GLU A 469 -3.37 15.47 13.86
C GLU A 469 -2.39 14.53 13.15
N THR A 470 -1.09 14.71 13.45
CA THR A 470 0.02 13.89 12.97
C THR A 470 -0.01 12.43 13.42
N LEU A 471 -0.88 12.05 14.35
CA LEU A 471 -1.07 10.64 14.71
C LEU A 471 -1.51 9.80 13.49
N MET A 472 -2.15 10.42 12.49
CA MET A 472 -2.53 9.76 11.24
C MET A 472 -1.37 9.13 10.47
N TYR A 473 -0.12 9.52 10.74
CA TYR A 473 1.08 8.92 10.11
C TYR A 473 1.57 7.65 10.81
N LEU A 474 0.99 7.26 11.95
CA LEU A 474 1.41 6.05 12.67
C LEU A 474 1.27 4.77 11.84
N PRO A 475 0.21 4.55 11.04
CA PRO A 475 0.14 3.42 10.12
C PRO A 475 1.22 3.46 9.03
N LEU A 476 1.58 4.65 8.53
CA LEU A 476 2.67 4.79 7.55
C LEU A 476 4.01 4.33 8.14
N LEU A 477 4.31 4.72 9.38
CA LEU A 477 5.50 4.26 10.09
C LEU A 477 5.57 2.72 10.16
N TYR A 478 4.48 2.08 10.56
CA TYR A 478 4.45 0.62 10.66
C TYR A 478 4.43 -0.09 9.30
N LEU A 479 3.87 0.54 8.27
CA LEU A 479 4.03 0.07 6.90
C LEU A 479 5.51 0.16 6.47
N MET A 480 6.20 1.26 6.74
CA MET A 480 7.63 1.38 6.43
C MET A 480 8.46 0.34 7.17
N TYR A 481 8.07 0.03 8.41
CA TYR A 481 8.67 -1.05 9.20
C TYR A 481 8.55 -2.42 8.53
N ILE A 482 7.35 -2.75 8.03
CA ILE A 482 7.12 -4.00 7.30
C ILE A 482 7.94 -4.02 6.00
N MET A 483 7.95 -2.90 5.26
CA MET A 483 8.62 -2.77 3.98
C MET A 483 10.16 -2.71 4.09
N SER A 484 10.72 -2.33 5.24
CA SER A 484 12.17 -2.25 5.44
C SER A 484 12.86 -3.61 5.70
N ASP A 485 12.10 -4.64 6.06
CA ASP A 485 12.61 -6.02 6.20
C ASP A 485 11.56 -7.04 5.68
N PRO A 486 11.39 -7.16 4.35
CA PRO A 486 10.47 -8.14 3.76
C PRO A 486 10.83 -9.59 4.10
N GLU A 487 12.09 -9.88 4.45
CA GLU A 487 12.50 -11.21 4.88
C GLU A 487 11.87 -11.60 6.22
N ASP A 488 11.53 -10.63 7.06
CA ASP A 488 10.76 -10.91 8.26
C ASP A 488 9.34 -11.39 7.97
N LEU A 489 8.72 -10.87 6.90
CA LEU A 489 7.44 -11.38 6.42
C LEU A 489 7.58 -12.86 6.02
N ARG A 490 8.61 -13.22 5.22
CA ARG A 490 8.87 -14.62 4.87
C ARG A 490 9.00 -15.50 6.11
N ARG A 491 9.80 -15.09 7.09
CA ARG A 491 9.99 -15.82 8.36
C ARG A 491 8.67 -16.01 9.12
N ARG A 492 7.78 -15.02 9.11
CA ARG A 492 6.48 -15.08 9.78
C ARG A 492 5.50 -16.00 9.06
N LEU A 493 5.43 -15.93 7.74
CA LEU A 493 4.61 -16.83 6.92
C LEU A 493 5.01 -18.28 7.15
N LEU A 494 6.32 -18.57 7.11
CA LEU A 494 6.88 -19.88 7.42
C LEU A 494 6.44 -20.37 8.80
N ARG A 495 6.63 -19.56 9.85
CA ARG A 495 6.26 -19.95 11.22
C ARG A 495 4.76 -20.22 11.40
N ARG A 496 3.91 -19.54 10.62
CA ARG A 496 2.45 -19.62 10.73
C ARG A 496 1.90 -20.88 10.08
N TYR A 497 2.43 -21.27 8.92
CA TYR A 497 1.83 -22.35 8.11
C TYR A 497 2.53 -23.70 8.27
N THR A 498 3.86 -23.75 8.46
CA THR A 498 4.60 -25.01 8.74
C THR A 498 4.22 -25.73 10.05
N ARG A 499 3.33 -25.16 10.86
CA ARG A 499 2.93 -25.67 12.19
C ARG A 499 1.44 -25.94 12.34
N ARG A 500 0.63 -25.75 11.30
CA ARG A 500 -0.81 -26.02 11.39
C ARG A 500 -1.10 -27.45 10.94
N PRO A 501 -1.55 -28.36 11.84
CA PRO A 501 -2.17 -29.60 11.39
C PRO A 501 -3.40 -29.26 10.54
N ALA A 502 -3.68 -30.07 9.52
CA ALA A 502 -4.87 -29.97 8.71
C ALA A 502 -6.10 -30.15 9.61
N THR A 503 -6.68 -29.05 10.09
CA THR A 503 -7.97 -29.09 10.78
C THR A 503 -8.92 -28.07 10.16
N GLN A 504 -9.84 -28.66 9.38
CA GLN A 504 -11.16 -28.23 8.89
C GLN A 504 -11.24 -27.02 7.95
#